data_AF-A0A536LU17-F1
#
_entry.id   AF-A0A536LU17-F1
#
_cell.length_a   1.000
_cell.length_b   1.000
_cell.length_c   1.000
_cell.angle_alpha   90.00
_cell.angle_beta   90.00
_cell.angle_gamma   90.00
#
_symmetry.space_group_name_H-M   'P 1'
#
loop_
_entity.id
_entity.type
_entity.pdbx_description
1 polymer ?
#
loop_
_entity_poly.entity_id
_entity_poly.type
_entity_poly.pdbx_seq_one_letter_code
_entity_poly.pdbx_strand_id
1 'polypeptide(L)'
;VRRNVDEHRLMDGRKLFLLGEGRLINLAAAEGHPASVMDMSFANQALAVHYIATRDERLPTDVYDVPREIDSEVARLKLASMGITIDELTEEQEKYLTSW
;
A
#
# COMPACT_ATOMS: atom_id res chain seq x y z
N VAL A 1 -14.25 -29.98 -5.56
CA VAL A 1 -12.93 -30.40 -6.09
C VAL A 1 -11.87 -30.35 -5.00
N ARG A 2 -11.71 -29.18 -4.36
CA ARG A 2 -10.96 -28.95 -3.12
C ARG A 2 -11.46 -27.65 -2.50
N ARG A 3 -10.96 -27.28 -1.31
CA ARG A 3 -11.28 -26.00 -0.68
C ARG A 3 -11.00 -24.83 -1.64
N ASN A 4 -11.92 -23.86 -1.68
CA ASN A 4 -11.88 -22.65 -2.51
C ASN A 4 -11.88 -22.90 -4.04
N VAL A 5 -12.28 -24.10 -4.49
CA VAL A 5 -12.38 -24.44 -5.92
C VAL A 5 -13.69 -25.18 -6.22
N ASP A 6 -14.59 -24.47 -6.90
CA ASP A 6 -15.90 -24.96 -7.33
C ASP A 6 -15.86 -25.40 -8.79
N GLU A 7 -16.42 -26.57 -9.10
CA GLU A 7 -16.57 -27.04 -10.49
C GLU A 7 -17.99 -26.75 -10.97
N HIS A 8 -18.13 -26.01 -12.07
CA HIS A 8 -19.38 -25.81 -12.77
C HIS A 8 -19.33 -26.55 -14.11
N ARG A 9 -20.29 -27.45 -14.33
CA ARG A 9 -20.44 -28.16 -15.60
C ARG A 9 -21.41 -27.40 -16.49
N LEU A 10 -20.96 -27.03 -17.68
CA LEU A 10 -21.77 -26.32 -18.68
C LEU A 10 -22.62 -27.29 -19.49
N MET A 11 -23.66 -26.78 -20.15
CA MET A 11 -24.61 -27.58 -20.95
C MET A 11 -23.92 -28.33 -22.11
N ASP A 12 -22.81 -27.81 -22.63
CA ASP A 12 -22.00 -28.43 -23.69
C ASP A 12 -20.96 -29.45 -23.16
N GLY A 13 -20.97 -29.73 -21.87
CA GLY A 13 -20.08 -30.71 -21.23
C GLY A 13 -18.73 -30.15 -20.76
N ARG A 14 -18.40 -28.88 -21.07
CA ARG A 14 -17.21 -28.22 -20.51
C ARG A 14 -17.32 -28.06 -19.00
N LYS A 15 -16.16 -27.95 -18.33
CA LYS A 15 -16.05 -27.71 -16.90
C LYS A 15 -15.34 -26.38 -16.66
N LEU A 16 -15.91 -25.54 -15.81
CA LEU A 16 -15.27 -24.33 -15.28
C LEU A 16 -14.89 -24.57 -13.83
N PHE A 17 -13.69 -24.13 -13.46
CA PHE A 17 -13.25 -24.15 -12.07
C PHE A 17 -13.23 -22.71 -11.55
N LEU A 18 -14.22 -22.37 -10.73
CA LEU A 18 -14.31 -21.07 -10.09
C LEU A 18 -13.47 -21.07 -8.82
N LEU A 19 -12.57 -20.10 -8.72
CA LEU A 19 -11.69 -19.94 -7.57
C LEU A 19 -12.28 -18.91 -6.61
N GLY A 20 -12.30 -19.26 -5.32
CA GLY A 20 -12.71 -18.35 -4.24
C GLY A 20 -14.10 -17.74 -4.43
N GLU A 21 -15.02 -18.45 -5.09
CA GLU A 21 -16.38 -17.95 -5.40
C GLU A 21 -16.39 -16.62 -6.19
N GLY A 22 -15.33 -16.33 -6.96
CA GLY A 22 -15.17 -15.06 -7.67
C GLY A 22 -14.76 -13.88 -6.78
N ARG A 23 -14.45 -14.13 -5.50
CA ARG A 23 -13.90 -13.14 -4.57
C ARG A 23 -12.41 -12.92 -4.84
N LEU A 24 -11.85 -11.93 -4.16
CA LEU A 24 -10.44 -11.53 -4.30
C LEU A 24 -9.51 -12.69 -3.91
N ILE A 25 -8.95 -13.36 -4.91
CA ILE A 25 -8.43 -14.72 -4.75
C ILE A 25 -7.21 -14.81 -3.82
N ASN A 26 -6.35 -13.79 -3.83
CA ASN A 26 -5.20 -13.74 -2.93
C ASN A 26 -5.61 -13.61 -1.46
N LEU A 27 -6.81 -13.09 -1.15
CA LEU A 27 -7.35 -13.11 0.21
C LEU A 27 -8.21 -14.35 0.49
N ALA A 28 -8.98 -14.78 -0.51
CA ALA A 28 -9.94 -15.88 -0.35
C ALA A 28 -9.27 -17.27 -0.32
N ALA A 29 -8.15 -17.43 -1.02
CA ALA A 29 -7.46 -18.70 -1.18
C ALA A 29 -5.93 -18.65 -0.99
N ALA A 30 -5.40 -17.50 -0.57
CA ALA A 30 -4.01 -17.34 -0.14
C ALA A 30 -3.95 -16.44 1.10
N GLU A 31 -2.78 -15.87 1.39
CA GLU A 31 -2.52 -15.09 2.62
C GLU A 31 -2.57 -13.56 2.40
N GLY A 32 -2.97 -13.12 1.21
CA GLY A 32 -2.96 -11.71 0.83
C GLY A 32 -1.58 -11.20 0.47
N HIS A 33 -1.32 -9.94 0.80
CA HIS A 33 0.00 -9.35 0.63
C HIS A 33 0.92 -9.75 1.79
N PRO A 34 2.23 -9.98 1.52
CA PRO A 34 3.19 -10.24 2.58
C PRO A 34 3.23 -9.11 3.61
N ALA A 35 3.60 -9.44 4.86
CA ALA A 35 3.75 -8.47 5.94
C ALA A 35 4.69 -7.30 5.56
N SER A 36 5.74 -7.57 4.77
CA SER A 36 6.71 -6.58 4.29
C SER A 36 6.17 -5.59 3.26
N VAL A 37 4.96 -5.81 2.73
CA VAL A 37 4.24 -4.88 1.85
C VAL A 37 3.15 -4.17 2.65
N MET A 38 2.46 -4.93 3.52
CA MET A 38 1.40 -4.39 4.37
C MET A 38 1.91 -3.41 5.43
N ASP A 39 3.14 -3.57 5.91
CA ASP A 39 3.76 -2.67 6.88
C ASP A 39 3.79 -1.20 6.41
N MET A 40 4.15 -0.95 5.15
CA MET A 40 4.14 0.38 4.55
C MET A 40 2.71 0.96 4.45
N SER A 41 1.75 0.12 4.05
CA SER A 41 0.34 0.54 3.98
C SER A 41 -0.22 0.93 5.35
N PHE A 42 0.08 0.14 6.39
CA PHE A 42 -0.34 0.44 7.75
C PHE A 42 0.43 1.62 8.36
N ALA A 43 1.69 1.82 8.02
CA ALA A 43 2.45 3.01 8.42
C ALA A 43 1.83 4.28 7.82
N ASN A 44 1.47 4.27 6.53
CA ASN A 44 0.76 5.37 5.90
C ASN A 44 -0.58 5.66 6.59
N GLN A 45 -1.37 4.63 6.91
CA GLN A 45 -2.63 4.80 7.65
C GLN A 45 -2.41 5.37 9.05
N ALA A 46 -1.43 4.87 9.79
CA ALA A 46 -1.14 5.35 11.15
C ALA A 46 -0.69 6.82 11.15
N LEU A 47 0.20 7.20 10.24
CA LEU A 47 0.67 8.57 10.11
C LEU A 47 -0.41 9.52 9.58
N ALA A 48 -1.26 9.06 8.65
CA ALA A 48 -2.41 9.84 8.18
C ALA A 48 -3.42 10.08 9.31
N VAL A 49 -3.72 9.07 10.14
CA VAL A 49 -4.57 9.24 11.32
C VAL A 49 -3.93 10.19 12.33
N HIS A 50 -2.63 10.06 12.59
CA HIS A 50 -1.92 10.99 13.47
C HIS A 50 -2.00 12.42 12.94
N TYR A 51 -1.74 12.62 11.66
CA TYR A 51 -1.83 13.91 10.98
C TYR A 51 -3.23 14.51 11.10
N ILE A 52 -4.30 13.75 10.87
CA ILE A 52 -5.66 14.27 11.05
C ILE A 52 -5.94 14.63 12.53
N ALA A 53 -5.40 13.84 13.46
CA ALA A 53 -5.68 13.99 14.89
C ALA A 53 -4.91 15.13 15.60
N THR A 54 -3.70 15.47 15.14
CA THR A 54 -2.81 16.43 15.84
C THR A 54 -2.75 17.81 15.19
N ARG A 55 -3.47 18.01 14.10
CA ARG A 55 -3.53 19.31 13.44
C ARG A 55 -4.38 20.31 14.22
N ASP A 56 -3.87 21.54 14.30
CA ASP A 56 -4.56 22.66 14.94
C ASP A 56 -5.85 23.02 14.19
N GLU A 57 -5.81 22.99 12.86
CA GLU A 57 -6.95 23.26 11.99
C GLU A 57 -7.57 21.97 11.45
N ARG A 58 -8.90 21.91 11.50
CA ARG A 58 -9.65 20.80 10.90
C ARG A 58 -9.65 20.93 9.39
N LEU A 59 -9.40 19.81 8.72
CA LEU A 59 -9.66 19.68 7.31
C LEU A 59 -11.16 19.85 7.02
N PRO A 60 -11.53 20.57 5.96
CA PRO A 60 -12.87 20.50 5.39
C PRO A 60 -13.27 19.06 5.05
N THR A 61 -14.57 18.82 4.91
CA THR A 61 -15.06 17.50 4.49
C THR A 61 -14.74 17.30 3.01
N ASP A 62 -13.69 16.55 2.73
CA ASP A 62 -13.30 16.15 1.39
C ASP A 62 -12.43 14.86 1.42
N VAL A 63 -12.09 14.34 0.26
CA VAL A 63 -11.11 13.27 0.09
C VAL A 63 -9.75 13.90 -0.21
N TYR A 64 -8.78 13.62 0.64
CA TYR A 64 -7.42 14.13 0.50
C TYR A 64 -6.46 12.99 0.16
N ASP A 65 -5.50 13.29 -0.71
CA ASP A 65 -4.32 12.45 -0.86
C ASP A 65 -3.50 12.44 0.43
N VAL A 66 -2.72 11.36 0.63
CA VAL A 66 -1.74 11.32 1.71
C VAL A 66 -0.68 12.41 1.47
N PRO A 67 -0.38 13.27 2.45
CA PRO A 67 0.69 14.26 2.34
C PRO A 67 2.00 13.63 1.90
N ARG A 68 2.71 14.32 1.00
CA ARG A 68 3.96 13.79 0.41
C ARG A 68 5.04 13.53 1.46
N GLU A 69 5.04 14.32 2.53
CA GLU A 69 5.97 14.19 3.64
C GLU A 69 5.74 12.88 4.40
N ILE A 70 4.47 12.47 4.55
CA ILE A 70 4.11 11.19 5.19
C ILE A 70 4.59 10.03 4.33
N ASP A 71 4.32 10.07 3.02
CA ASP A 71 4.74 9.00 2.11
C ASP A 71 6.28 8.88 2.04
N SER A 72 6.97 10.03 2.02
CA SER A 72 8.44 10.08 2.07
C SER A 72 8.99 9.51 3.38
N GLU A 73 8.33 9.79 4.52
CA GLU A 73 8.73 9.27 5.82
C GLU A 73 8.51 7.75 5.91
N VAL A 74 7.39 7.22 5.39
CA VAL A 74 7.17 5.77 5.30
C VAL A 74 8.25 5.10 4.46
N ALA A 75 8.60 5.67 3.31
CA ALA A 75 9.69 5.16 2.48
C ALA A 75 11.04 5.18 3.22
N ARG A 76 11.36 6.28 3.90
CA ARG A 76 12.59 6.41 4.70
C ARG A 76 12.66 5.36 5.82
N LEU A 77 11.56 5.20 6.58
CA LEU A 77 11.46 4.19 7.65
C LEU A 77 11.60 2.77 7.10
N LYS A 78 11.04 2.49 5.92
CA LYS A 78 11.18 1.19 5.26
C LYS A 78 12.64 0.90 4.91
N LEU A 79 13.32 1.82 4.25
CA LEU A 79 14.73 1.67 3.89
C LEU A 79 15.60 1.47 5.12
N ALA A 80 15.38 2.28 6.16
CA ALA A 80 16.08 2.13 7.44
C ALA A 80 15.84 0.75 8.08
N SER A 81 14.60 0.24 8.05
CA SER A 81 14.27 -1.10 8.58
C SER A 81 14.97 -2.24 7.83
N MET A 82 15.33 -2.01 6.56
CA MET A 82 16.07 -2.93 5.70
C MET A 82 17.59 -2.76 5.79
N GLY A 83 18.07 -1.81 6.60
CA GLY A 83 19.49 -1.47 6.69
C GLY A 83 20.04 -0.77 5.45
N ILE A 84 19.16 -0.14 4.65
CA ILE A 84 19.53 0.59 3.44
C ILE A 84 19.68 2.07 3.78
N THR A 85 20.83 2.64 3.44
CA THR A 85 21.10 4.08 3.48
C THR A 85 21.00 4.66 2.06
N ILE A 86 20.59 5.92 1.97
CA ILE A 86 20.55 6.68 0.72
C ILE A 86 21.44 7.91 0.86
N ASP A 87 21.85 8.47 -0.26
CA ASP A 87 22.58 9.74 -0.30
C ASP A 87 21.67 10.91 0.13
N GLU A 88 22.28 11.95 0.69
CA GLU A 88 21.67 13.25 0.91
C GLU A 88 22.21 14.24 -0.10
N LEU A 89 21.35 15.15 -0.58
CA LEU A 89 21.79 16.19 -1.49
C LEU A 89 22.75 17.12 -0.75
N THR A 90 23.83 17.52 -1.43
CA THR A 90 24.68 18.60 -0.93
C THR A 90 23.96 19.95 -1.11
N GLU A 91 24.34 20.96 -0.31
CA GLU A 91 23.79 22.32 -0.44
C GLU A 91 23.93 22.87 -1.88
N GLU A 92 25.02 22.52 -2.57
CA GLU A 92 25.24 22.89 -3.97
C GLU A 92 24.22 22.22 -4.90
N GLN A 93 23.91 20.93 -4.69
CA GLN A 93 22.94 20.19 -5.48
C GLN A 93 21.51 20.70 -5.25
N GLU A 94 21.13 21.00 -4.01
CA GLU A 94 19.82 21.58 -3.69
C GLU A 94 19.64 22.95 -4.36
N LYS A 95 20.66 23.80 -4.28
CA LYS A 95 20.66 25.11 -4.93
C LYS A 95 20.56 24.98 -6.45
N TYR A 96 21.29 24.04 -7.06
CA TYR A 96 21.23 23.78 -8.49
C TYR A 96 19.84 23.33 -8.96
N LEU A 97 19.15 22.49 -8.19
CA LEU A 97 17.81 22.02 -8.52
C LEU A 97 16.73 23.11 -8.42
N THR A 98 16.99 24.18 -7.67
CA THR A 98 16.03 25.26 -7.39
C THR A 98 16.35 26.58 -8.11
N SER A 99 17.42 26.63 -8.92
CA SER A 99 17.97 27.87 -9.50
C SER A 99 17.42 28.24 -10.88
N TRP A 100 16.11 28.09 -11.15
CA TRP A 100 15.44 28.60 -12.36
C TRP A 100 13.99 28.98 -12.08
#